data_AF-R1BFR1-F1
#
_entry.id   AF-R1BFR1-F1
#
_cell.length_a   1.000
_cell.length_b   1.000
_cell.length_c   1.000
_cell.angle_alpha   90.00
_cell.angle_beta   90.00
_cell.angle_gamma   90.00
#
_symmetry.space_group_name_H-M   'P 1'
#
loop_
_entity.id
_entity.type
_entity.pdbx_description
1 polymer ?
#
loop_
_entity_poly.entity_id
_entity_poly.type
_entity_poly.pdbx_seq_one_letter_code
_entity_poly.pdbx_strand_id
1 'polypeptide(L)'
;MSQSGKPGCSSDEPLGRFNELVKLIHRVQRERGATTAWLASRGLGSVMPGSCGAGSLVVDLRRRTDSVALIAATRLGADTGGMLRKLRDQADSSCGASPRATAQAPALTPPELARTFYSVHNGYSRLIASLLTRALGDVERSVLPDIAMLKEQYGQQRAFISGVAFLPDESLAAMPARAIGMLLKTVERQNELRGSLRHKVASMAPEVRRAVDEALVLPDEISRIVSAMEDEQFDLLMLRDLIQSCGRDAALCGDVGTNACIQGVSQV
;
A
#
# COMPACT_ATOMS: atom_id res chain seq x y z
N MET A 1 -14.84 31.17 50.60
CA MET A 1 -14.55 31.44 49.18
C MET A 1 -13.06 31.28 48.96
N SER A 2 -12.67 30.31 48.13
CA SER A 2 -11.45 30.24 47.31
C SER A 2 -11.17 28.79 46.95
N GLN A 3 -11.66 28.38 45.78
CA GLN A 3 -11.16 27.25 45.01
C GLN A 3 -10.35 27.84 43.85
N SER A 4 -9.07 27.46 43.74
CA SER A 4 -8.28 27.58 42.51
C SER A 4 -7.04 26.69 42.69
N GLY A 5 -6.64 25.79 41.82
CA GLY A 5 -7.18 25.22 40.61
C GLY A 5 -6.23 24.06 40.26
N LYS A 6 -6.75 22.89 39.89
CA LYS A 6 -5.91 21.80 39.39
C LYS A 6 -5.62 22.04 37.90
N PRO A 7 -4.38 21.84 37.43
CA PRO A 7 -4.08 21.86 36.01
C PRO A 7 -4.69 20.63 35.32
N GLY A 8 -5.21 20.85 34.12
CA GLY A 8 -6.09 19.93 33.41
C GLY A 8 -5.44 18.61 33.00
N CYS A 9 -6.23 17.54 33.13
CA CYS A 9 -5.97 16.27 32.47
C CYS A 9 -6.25 16.42 30.96
N SER A 10 -5.20 16.25 30.16
CA SER A 10 -5.24 16.00 28.71
C SER A 10 -6.08 14.75 28.43
N SER A 11 -7.26 14.94 27.84
CA SER A 11 -8.11 13.85 27.33
C SER A 11 -8.01 13.69 25.80
N ASP A 12 -7.18 14.50 25.13
CA ASP A 12 -7.03 14.56 23.67
C ASP A 12 -5.80 13.79 23.12
N GLU A 13 -4.87 13.36 23.98
CA GLU A 13 -3.61 12.72 23.58
C GLU A 13 -3.74 11.38 22.82
N PRO A 14 -4.62 10.44 23.23
CA PRO A 14 -4.71 9.12 22.59
C PRO A 14 -5.25 9.19 21.16
N LEU A 15 -6.28 9.99 20.93
CA LEU A 15 -6.90 10.20 19.61
C LEU A 15 -5.97 11.01 18.69
N GLY A 16 -5.26 12.01 19.23
CA GLY A 16 -4.25 12.76 18.48
C GLY A 16 -3.13 11.85 17.96
N ARG A 17 -2.61 10.96 18.83
CA ARG A 17 -1.56 10.00 18.46
C ARG A 17 -2.05 8.96 17.44
N PHE A 18 -3.26 8.44 17.60
CA PHE A 18 -3.90 7.55 16.64
C PHE A 18 -4.01 8.21 15.25
N ASN A 19 -4.52 9.44 15.18
CA ASN A 19 -4.68 10.16 13.92
C ASN A 19 -3.35 10.40 13.21
N GLU A 20 -2.28 10.76 13.93
CA GLU A 20 -0.95 10.93 13.34
C GLU A 20 -0.36 9.61 12.84
N LEU A 21 -0.58 8.50 13.57
CA LEU A 21 -0.17 7.17 13.12
C LEU A 21 -0.91 6.73 11.86
N VAL A 22 -2.23 6.92 11.78
CA VAL A 22 -3.04 6.59 10.59
C VAL A 22 -2.61 7.41 9.38
N LYS A 23 -2.36 8.72 9.55
CA LYS A 23 -1.82 9.56 8.47
C LYS A 23 -0.46 9.07 7.99
N LEU A 24 0.42 8.65 8.91
CA LEU A 24 1.71 8.09 8.56
C LEU A 24 1.56 6.77 7.81
N ILE A 25 0.73 5.86 8.29
CA ILE A 25 0.44 4.57 7.63
C ILE A 25 0.03 4.81 6.19
N HIS A 26 -0.89 5.74 5.95
CA HIS A 26 -1.32 6.09 4.59
C HIS A 26 -0.17 6.62 3.72
N ARG A 27 0.72 7.45 4.27
CA ARG A 27 1.91 7.94 3.56
C ARG A 27 2.86 6.79 3.20
N VAL A 28 3.09 5.85 4.13
CA VAL A 28 3.97 4.69 3.91
C VAL A 28 3.34 3.72 2.90
N GLN A 29 2.02 3.55 2.89
CA GLN A 29 1.30 2.79 1.87
C GLN A 29 1.51 3.37 0.46
N ARG A 30 1.40 4.70 0.31
CA ARG A 30 1.69 5.39 -0.96
C ARG A 30 3.14 5.21 -1.37
N GLU A 31 4.06 5.35 -0.42
CA GLU A 31 5.50 5.19 -0.65
C GLU A 31 5.87 3.76 -1.07
N ARG A 32 5.21 2.74 -0.49
CA ARG A 32 5.31 1.35 -0.96
C ARG A 32 4.93 1.26 -2.43
N GLY A 33 3.73 1.71 -2.79
CA GLY A 33 3.23 1.63 -4.16
C GLY A 33 4.12 2.35 -5.17
N ALA A 34 4.58 3.56 -4.83
CA ALA A 34 5.48 4.32 -5.69
C ALA A 34 6.86 3.66 -5.85
N THR A 35 7.42 3.12 -4.76
CA THR A 35 8.71 2.42 -4.80
C THR A 35 8.64 1.10 -5.56
N THR A 36 7.60 0.30 -5.36
CA THR A 36 7.44 -0.99 -6.06
C THR A 36 7.16 -0.81 -7.55
N ALA A 37 6.33 0.17 -7.92
CA ALA A 37 6.11 0.54 -9.33
C ALA A 37 7.40 1.05 -9.99
N TRP A 38 8.17 1.88 -9.28
CA TRP A 38 9.44 2.38 -9.78
C TRP A 38 10.46 1.25 -10.01
N LEU A 39 10.61 0.35 -9.04
CA LEU A 39 11.49 -0.82 -9.15
C LEU A 39 11.14 -1.67 -10.38
N ALA A 40 9.85 -1.99 -10.53
CA ALA A 40 9.35 -2.76 -11.66
C ALA A 40 9.61 -2.05 -13.01
N SER A 41 9.38 -0.73 -13.06
CA SER A 41 9.59 0.07 -14.28
C SER A 41 11.05 0.20 -14.72
N ARG A 42 12.02 0.05 -13.81
CA ARG A 42 13.46 0.17 -14.10
C ARG A 42 14.11 -1.09 -14.64
N GLY A 43 13.44 -2.24 -14.52
CA GLY A 43 13.87 -3.49 -15.16
C GLY A 43 13.78 -3.46 -16.69
N LEU A 44 13.03 -2.51 -17.25
CA LEU A 44 12.84 -2.32 -18.70
C LEU A 44 13.97 -1.52 -19.32
N GLY A 45 15.23 -1.86 -19.04
CA GLY A 45 16.42 -1.11 -19.44
C GLY A 45 16.27 -0.49 -20.83
N SER A 46 16.14 0.84 -20.87
CA SER A 46 15.82 1.61 -22.08
C SER A 46 14.55 1.17 -22.83
N VAL A 47 13.47 1.95 -22.64
CA VAL A 47 12.42 2.17 -23.63
C VAL A 47 11.55 0.95 -23.96
N MET A 48 10.39 0.86 -23.31
CA MET A 48 9.23 0.29 -24.00
C MET A 48 8.97 1.15 -25.25
N PRO A 49 9.05 0.60 -26.48
CA PRO A 49 8.64 1.32 -27.67
C PRO A 49 7.12 1.54 -27.54
N GLY A 50 6.72 2.77 -27.18
CA GLY A 50 5.30 3.14 -27.02
C GLY A 50 4.86 3.59 -25.61
N SER A 51 5.75 3.75 -24.62
CA SER A 51 5.40 4.37 -23.32
C SER A 51 6.04 5.75 -23.12
N CYS A 52 5.73 6.69 -24.01
CA CYS A 52 6.03 8.10 -23.75
C CYS A 52 5.21 8.59 -22.55
N GLY A 53 5.78 8.58 -21.34
CA GLY A 53 5.29 9.33 -20.17
C GLY A 53 5.14 8.58 -18.84
N ALA A 54 4.99 7.24 -18.85
CA ALA A 54 4.73 6.50 -17.60
C ALA A 54 5.97 6.41 -16.68
N GLY A 55 7.17 6.24 -17.25
CA GLY A 55 8.41 6.16 -16.48
C GLY A 55 8.76 7.47 -15.75
N SER A 56 8.58 8.63 -16.40
CA SER A 56 8.78 9.94 -15.76
C SER A 56 7.74 10.21 -14.68
N LEU A 57 6.48 9.84 -14.92
CA LEU A 57 5.40 9.98 -13.95
C LEU A 57 5.67 9.19 -12.65
N VAL A 58 6.13 7.94 -12.77
CA VAL A 58 6.44 7.08 -11.61
C VAL A 58 7.64 7.62 -10.82
N VAL A 59 8.67 8.14 -11.50
CA VAL A 59 9.82 8.78 -10.85
C VAL A 59 9.38 10.04 -10.08
N ASP A 60 8.57 10.90 -10.70
CA ASP A 60 8.09 12.14 -10.07
C ASP A 60 7.15 11.86 -8.91
N LEU A 61 6.26 10.87 -9.05
CA LEU A 61 5.38 10.40 -7.98
C LEU A 61 6.20 9.91 -6.79
N ARG A 62 7.19 9.04 -7.03
CA ARG A 62 8.06 8.51 -5.99
C ARG A 62 8.84 9.60 -5.27
N ARG A 63 9.42 10.58 -5.99
CA ARG A 63 10.13 11.71 -5.37
C ARG A 63 9.23 12.58 -4.48
N ARG A 64 7.95 12.72 -4.81
CA ARG A 64 7.00 13.48 -4.00
C ARG A 64 6.56 12.70 -2.76
N THR A 65 6.22 11.41 -2.91
CA THR A 65 5.84 10.56 -1.78
C THR A 65 7.01 10.39 -0.81
N ASP A 66 8.23 10.33 -1.35
CA ASP A 66 9.49 10.22 -0.65
C ASP A 66 9.59 11.19 0.52
N SER A 67 9.60 12.47 0.15
CA SER A 67 9.95 13.53 1.07
C SER A 67 8.88 13.64 2.16
N VAL A 68 7.62 13.43 1.79
CA VAL A 68 6.47 13.56 2.70
C VAL A 68 6.40 12.39 3.70
N ALA A 69 6.67 11.16 3.25
CA ALA A 69 6.65 9.98 4.12
C ALA A 69 7.85 9.96 5.06
N LEU A 70 9.06 10.26 4.57
CA LEU A 70 10.27 10.27 5.38
C LEU A 70 10.25 11.33 6.47
N ILE A 71 9.84 12.56 6.13
CA ILE A 71 9.70 13.65 7.12
C ILE A 71 8.72 13.24 8.23
N ALA A 72 7.58 12.65 7.87
CA ALA A 72 6.58 12.21 8.85
C ALA A 72 7.10 11.04 9.71
N ALA A 73 7.75 10.05 9.09
CA ALA A 73 8.31 8.90 9.80
C ALA A 73 9.40 9.32 10.80
N THR A 74 10.29 10.24 10.40
CA THR A 74 11.35 10.77 11.28
C THR A 74 10.77 11.56 12.45
N ARG A 75 9.69 12.34 12.24
CA ARG A 75 9.00 13.06 13.33
C ARG A 75 8.38 12.12 14.38
N LEU A 76 7.94 10.93 13.96
CA LEU A 76 7.36 9.94 14.86
C LEU A 76 8.43 9.14 15.65
N GLY A 77 9.66 9.06 15.12
CA GLY A 77 10.79 8.43 15.80
C GLY A 77 11.89 7.98 14.85
N ALA A 78 13.13 7.99 15.35
CA ALA A 78 14.33 7.64 14.59
C ALA A 78 14.27 6.24 13.99
N ASP A 79 13.67 5.27 14.69
CA ASP A 79 13.57 3.88 14.23
C ASP A 79 12.67 3.74 13.00
N THR A 80 11.50 4.41 12.98
CA THR A 80 10.55 4.34 11.87
C THR A 80 11.14 5.01 10.62
N GLY A 81 11.73 6.20 10.79
CA GLY A 81 12.44 6.89 9.70
C GLY A 81 13.65 6.10 9.19
N GLY A 82 14.38 5.43 10.09
CA GLY A 82 15.52 4.58 9.75
C GLY A 82 15.11 3.33 8.95
N MET A 83 14.03 2.65 9.33
CA MET A 83 13.49 1.52 8.57
C MET A 83 13.01 1.94 7.19
N LEU A 84 12.25 3.04 7.09
CA LEU A 84 11.80 3.57 5.81
C LEU A 84 12.99 3.92 4.90
N ARG A 85 14.03 4.57 5.44
CA ARG A 85 15.25 4.87 4.68
C ARG A 85 15.93 3.61 4.18
N LYS A 86 16.10 2.59 5.03
CA LYS A 86 16.71 1.30 4.63
C LYS A 86 15.96 0.63 3.47
N LEU A 87 14.63 0.61 3.51
CA LEU A 87 13.81 0.04 2.42
C LEU A 87 14.03 0.77 1.10
N ARG A 88 14.30 2.07 1.16
CA ARG A 88 14.52 2.92 0.00
C ARG A 88 15.93 2.80 -0.53
N ASP A 89 16.92 2.81 0.35
CA ASP A 89 18.31 2.55 0.00
C ASP A 89 18.46 1.18 -0.66
N GLN A 90 17.71 0.17 -0.18
CA GLN A 90 17.62 -1.14 -0.82
C GLN A 90 17.04 -1.05 -2.24
N ALA A 91 15.96 -0.27 -2.44
CA ALA A 91 15.38 -0.08 -3.77
C ALA A 91 16.33 0.70 -4.69
N ASP A 92 16.98 1.75 -4.20
CA ASP A 92 17.84 2.64 -4.99
C ASP A 92 19.15 1.97 -5.38
N SER A 93 19.79 1.24 -4.46
CA SER A 93 20.99 0.45 -4.75
C SER A 93 20.72 -0.63 -5.79
N SER A 94 19.52 -1.21 -5.77
CA SER A 94 19.09 -2.24 -6.72
C SER A 94 18.92 -1.74 -8.15
N CYS A 95 18.68 -0.44 -8.35
CA CYS A 95 18.49 0.15 -9.68
C CYS A 95 19.56 1.19 -10.02
N GLY A 96 20.70 1.19 -9.31
CA GLY A 96 21.80 2.12 -9.57
C GLY A 96 21.46 3.59 -9.35
N ALA A 97 20.42 3.91 -8.59
CA ALA A 97 19.88 5.26 -8.45
C ALA A 97 20.53 6.08 -7.32
N SER A 98 21.74 5.71 -6.87
CA SER A 98 22.50 6.54 -5.94
C SER A 98 22.91 7.84 -6.65
N PRO A 99 22.78 9.02 -6.01
CA PRO A 99 23.33 10.28 -6.54
C PRO A 99 24.85 10.23 -6.80
N ARG A 100 25.54 9.22 -6.25
CA ARG A 100 26.96 8.93 -6.44
C ARG A 100 27.24 7.74 -7.36
N ALA A 101 26.21 7.03 -7.83
CA ALA A 101 26.40 5.96 -8.80
C ALA A 101 26.59 6.61 -10.18
N THR A 102 27.85 6.62 -10.62
CA THR A 102 28.21 6.72 -12.03
C THR A 102 27.42 5.70 -12.85
N ALA A 103 27.24 5.96 -14.15
CA ALA A 103 26.34 5.29 -15.10
C ALA A 103 26.57 3.78 -15.36
N GLN A 104 26.97 3.00 -14.35
CA GLN A 104 27.47 1.62 -14.46
C GLN A 104 27.01 0.73 -13.28
N ALA A 105 25.82 0.94 -12.72
CA ALA A 105 25.21 -0.15 -11.97
C ALA A 105 24.73 -1.22 -12.97
N PRO A 106 25.17 -2.49 -12.87
CA PRO A 106 24.67 -3.53 -13.74
C PRO A 106 23.15 -3.65 -13.56
N ALA A 107 22.43 -3.74 -14.68
CA ALA A 107 21.01 -4.04 -14.63
C ALA A 107 20.81 -5.38 -13.89
N LEU A 108 19.89 -5.42 -12.93
CA LEU A 108 19.56 -6.67 -12.25
C LEU A 108 19.11 -7.70 -13.28
N THR A 109 19.56 -8.94 -13.10
CA THR A 109 18.97 -10.06 -13.84
C THR A 109 17.49 -10.19 -13.48
N PRO A 110 16.64 -10.76 -14.36
CA PRO A 110 15.22 -10.89 -14.07
C PRO A 110 14.89 -11.58 -12.74
N PRO A 111 15.59 -12.66 -12.31
CA PRO A 111 15.40 -13.26 -10.99
C PRO A 111 15.82 -12.37 -9.82
N GLU A 112 16.86 -11.55 -9.99
CA GLU A 112 17.27 -10.58 -8.96
C GLU A 112 16.25 -9.47 -8.81
N LEU A 113 15.73 -8.94 -9.93
CA LEU A 113 14.66 -7.95 -9.92
C LEU A 113 13.41 -8.48 -9.21
N ALA A 114 13.00 -9.71 -9.52
CA ALA A 114 11.84 -10.36 -8.88
C ALA A 114 12.02 -10.52 -7.36
N ARG A 115 13.20 -11.00 -6.93
CA ARG A 115 13.53 -11.13 -5.49
C ARG A 115 13.58 -9.78 -4.79
N THR A 116 14.18 -8.77 -5.41
CA THR A 116 14.27 -7.42 -4.87
C THR A 116 12.90 -6.78 -4.74
N PHE A 117 12.08 -6.83 -5.80
CA PHE A 117 10.72 -6.35 -5.80
C PHE A 117 9.92 -6.93 -4.64
N TYR A 118 9.91 -8.26 -4.53
CA TYR A 118 9.21 -8.96 -3.45
C TYR A 118 9.75 -8.59 -2.06
N SER A 119 11.07 -8.52 -1.91
CA SER A 119 11.72 -8.17 -0.65
C SER A 119 11.36 -6.76 -0.18
N VAL A 120 11.44 -5.77 -1.06
CA VAL A 120 11.09 -4.38 -0.76
C VAL A 120 9.60 -4.25 -0.47
N HIS A 121 8.73 -4.84 -1.30
CA HIS A 121 7.28 -4.84 -1.09
C HIS A 121 6.91 -5.41 0.30
N ASN A 122 7.48 -6.56 0.66
CA ASN A 122 7.22 -7.20 1.94
C ASN A 122 7.82 -6.40 3.12
N GLY A 123 8.98 -5.77 2.93
CA GLY A 123 9.60 -4.90 3.92
C GLY A 123 8.71 -3.71 4.30
N TYR A 124 8.11 -3.05 3.30
CA TYR A 124 7.09 -2.01 3.54
C TYR A 124 5.86 -2.55 4.27
N SER A 125 5.36 -3.71 3.85
CA SER A 125 4.16 -4.32 4.47
C SER A 125 4.40 -4.66 5.95
N ARG A 126 5.61 -5.11 6.32
CA ARG A 126 6.01 -5.30 7.73
C ARG A 126 6.10 -4.00 8.50
N LEU A 127 6.65 -2.94 7.90
CA LEU A 127 6.71 -1.61 8.53
C LEU A 127 5.29 -1.08 8.81
N ILE A 128 4.39 -1.21 7.83
CA ILE A 128 2.99 -0.78 7.98
C ILE A 128 2.28 -1.63 9.05
N ALA A 129 2.47 -2.95 9.06
CA ALA A 129 1.91 -3.82 10.09
C ALA A 129 2.37 -3.40 11.50
N SER A 130 3.66 -3.09 11.69
CA SER A 130 4.18 -2.58 12.96
C SER A 130 3.53 -1.25 13.36
N LEU A 131 3.33 -0.33 12.41
CA LEU A 131 2.66 0.94 12.65
C LEU A 131 1.17 0.75 12.99
N LEU A 132 0.49 -0.18 12.33
CA LEU A 132 -0.90 -0.54 12.64
C LEU A 132 -1.02 -1.12 14.03
N THR A 133 -0.14 -2.05 14.43
CA THR A 133 -0.12 -2.59 15.81
C THR A 133 0.06 -1.48 16.84
N ARG A 134 0.95 -0.51 16.58
CA ARG A 134 1.15 0.66 17.45
C ARG A 134 -0.06 1.59 17.49
N ALA A 135 -0.77 1.74 16.38
CA ALA A 135 -1.96 2.60 16.29
C ALA A 135 -3.17 1.96 16.97
N LEU A 136 -3.31 0.64 16.89
CA LEU A 136 -4.50 -0.09 17.30
C LEU A 136 -4.42 -0.68 18.72
N GLY A 137 -3.25 -0.58 19.38
CA GLY A 137 -3.00 -1.15 20.71
C GLY A 137 -3.99 -0.74 21.82
N ASP A 138 -4.73 0.36 21.63
CA ASP A 138 -5.69 0.88 22.62
C ASP A 138 -7.16 0.95 22.11
N VAL A 139 -7.46 0.42 20.90
CA VAL A 139 -8.76 0.62 20.22
C VAL A 139 -9.55 -0.70 20.07
N GLU A 140 -9.69 -1.49 21.13
CA GLU A 140 -10.35 -2.81 21.06
C GLU A 140 -11.88 -2.78 20.88
N ARG A 141 -12.55 -1.65 21.14
CA ARG A 141 -14.04 -1.57 21.16
C ARG A 141 -14.69 -0.93 19.93
N SER A 142 -14.00 -0.84 18.79
CA SER A 142 -14.57 -0.20 17.59
C SER A 142 -14.36 -1.02 16.31
N VAL A 143 -15.03 -0.61 15.22
CA VAL A 143 -14.82 -1.16 13.87
C VAL A 143 -13.56 -0.60 13.18
N LEU A 144 -12.93 0.43 13.76
CA LEU A 144 -11.79 1.13 13.17
C LEU A 144 -10.56 0.23 12.95
N PRO A 145 -10.20 -0.71 13.86
CA PRO A 145 -9.13 -1.67 13.61
C PRO A 145 -9.36 -2.51 12.36
N ASP A 146 -10.56 -3.09 12.22
CA ASP A 146 -10.93 -3.91 11.07
C ASP A 146 -10.89 -3.09 9.77
N ILE A 147 -11.37 -1.84 9.79
CA ILE A 147 -11.29 -0.93 8.63
C ILE A 147 -9.83 -0.60 8.28
N ALA A 148 -8.99 -0.31 9.28
CA ALA A 148 -7.58 0.02 9.05
C ALA A 148 -6.82 -1.19 8.49
N MET A 149 -7.07 -2.38 9.02
CA MET A 149 -6.51 -3.63 8.52
C MET A 149 -6.99 -3.92 7.09
N LEU A 150 -8.27 -3.73 6.80
CA LEU A 150 -8.83 -3.96 5.47
C LEU A 150 -8.23 -2.99 4.44
N LYS A 151 -8.11 -1.71 4.79
CA LYS A 151 -7.44 -0.71 3.96
C LYS A 151 -5.99 -1.10 3.67
N GLU A 152 -5.28 -1.65 4.65
CA GLU A 152 -3.93 -2.13 4.42
C GLU A 152 -3.89 -3.34 3.48
N GLN A 153 -4.80 -4.31 3.62
CA GLN A 153 -4.85 -5.45 2.70
C GLN A 153 -5.10 -4.98 1.26
N TYR A 154 -6.00 -4.03 1.03
CA TYR A 154 -6.19 -3.44 -0.29
C TYR A 154 -4.96 -2.68 -0.78
N GLY A 155 -4.32 -1.89 0.10
CA GLY A 155 -3.09 -1.19 -0.23
C GLY A 155 -1.95 -2.13 -0.63
N GLN A 156 -1.85 -3.29 0.01
CA GLN A 156 -0.85 -4.32 -0.29
C GLN A 156 -1.12 -4.95 -1.65
N GLN A 157 -2.35 -5.41 -1.88
CA GLN A 157 -2.76 -5.98 -3.16
C GLN A 157 -2.52 -5.00 -4.32
N ARG A 158 -2.95 -3.75 -4.18
CA ARG A 158 -2.77 -2.72 -5.21
C ARG A 158 -1.30 -2.45 -5.51
N ALA A 159 -0.46 -2.27 -4.50
CA ALA A 159 0.96 -2.03 -4.70
C ALA A 159 1.68 -3.22 -5.38
N PHE A 160 1.21 -4.44 -5.12
CA PHE A 160 1.72 -5.65 -5.77
C PHE A 160 1.28 -5.71 -7.25
N ILE A 161 -0.02 -5.54 -7.52
CA ILE A 161 -0.62 -5.48 -8.87
C ILE A 161 0.04 -4.41 -9.73
N SER A 162 0.23 -3.18 -9.19
CA SER A 162 0.94 -2.12 -9.90
C SER A 162 2.37 -2.53 -10.28
N GLY A 163 3.06 -3.31 -9.44
CA GLY A 163 4.36 -3.87 -9.78
C GLY A 163 4.30 -4.92 -10.89
N VAL A 164 3.37 -5.85 -10.80
CA VAL A 164 3.14 -6.90 -11.81
C VAL A 164 2.87 -6.30 -13.19
N ALA A 165 2.16 -5.17 -13.24
CA ALA A 165 1.89 -4.45 -14.49
C ALA A 165 3.14 -3.95 -15.23
N PHE A 166 4.26 -3.74 -14.52
CA PHE A 166 5.50 -3.19 -15.09
C PHE A 166 6.67 -4.19 -15.12
N LEU A 167 6.60 -5.32 -14.42
CA LEU A 167 7.68 -6.30 -14.40
C LEU A 167 7.81 -7.03 -15.75
N PRO A 168 9.05 -7.30 -16.22
CA PRO A 168 9.28 -8.18 -17.36
C PRO A 168 8.75 -9.59 -17.13
N ASP A 169 8.36 -10.28 -18.21
CA ASP A 169 7.86 -11.67 -18.20
C ASP A 169 8.81 -12.60 -17.44
N GLU A 170 10.12 -12.46 -17.70
CA GLU A 170 11.15 -13.30 -17.09
C GLU A 170 11.25 -13.06 -15.58
N SER A 171 10.98 -11.83 -15.13
CA SER A 171 10.91 -11.52 -13.69
C SER A 171 9.63 -12.04 -13.05
N LEU A 172 8.51 -12.03 -13.78
CA LEU A 172 7.26 -12.63 -13.28
C LEU A 172 7.38 -14.16 -13.17
N ALA A 173 7.98 -14.80 -14.18
CA ALA A 173 8.27 -16.24 -14.16
C ALA A 173 9.28 -16.62 -13.06
N ALA A 174 10.25 -15.74 -12.76
CA ALA A 174 11.22 -15.94 -11.70
C ALA A 174 10.74 -15.48 -10.31
N MET A 175 9.48 -15.05 -10.17
CA MET A 175 8.93 -14.58 -8.91
C MET A 175 8.94 -15.72 -7.86
N PRO A 176 9.34 -15.46 -6.61
CA PRO A 176 9.27 -16.48 -5.58
C PRO A 176 7.82 -16.98 -5.41
N ALA A 177 7.60 -18.30 -5.38
CA ALA A 177 6.25 -18.88 -5.22
C ALA A 177 5.46 -18.33 -4.01
N ARG A 178 6.19 -18.01 -2.93
CA ARG A 178 5.64 -17.35 -1.73
C ARG A 178 5.01 -15.97 -1.99
N ALA A 179 5.36 -15.30 -3.09
CA ALA A 179 4.78 -14.02 -3.48
C ALA A 179 3.33 -14.17 -3.94
N ILE A 180 3.06 -15.20 -4.75
CA ILE A 180 1.69 -15.56 -5.17
C ILE A 180 0.88 -15.95 -3.93
N GLY A 181 1.41 -16.86 -3.10
CA GLY A 181 0.73 -17.26 -1.87
C GLY A 181 0.47 -16.10 -0.90
N MET A 182 1.30 -15.06 -0.88
CA MET A 182 1.05 -13.86 -0.08
C MET A 182 -0.11 -13.03 -0.67
N LEU A 183 -0.15 -12.86 -1.99
CA LEU A 183 -1.21 -12.14 -2.67
C LEU A 183 -2.57 -12.81 -2.45
N LEU A 184 -2.63 -14.14 -2.59
CA LEU A 184 -3.83 -14.93 -2.32
C LEU A 184 -4.28 -14.79 -0.86
N LYS A 185 -3.36 -14.92 0.10
CA LYS A 185 -3.66 -14.69 1.52
C LYS A 185 -4.16 -13.28 1.82
N THR A 186 -3.66 -12.27 1.10
CA THR A 186 -4.17 -10.90 1.21
C THR A 186 -5.63 -10.83 0.78
N VAL A 187 -6.01 -11.49 -0.32
CA VAL A 187 -7.40 -11.56 -0.80
C VAL A 187 -8.30 -12.32 0.18
N GLU A 188 -7.87 -13.50 0.64
CA GLU A 188 -8.58 -14.26 1.68
C GLU A 188 -8.84 -13.39 2.92
N ARG A 189 -7.80 -12.68 3.38
CA ARG A 189 -7.91 -11.80 4.55
C ARG A 189 -8.83 -10.60 4.31
N GLN A 190 -8.89 -10.06 3.10
CA GLN A 190 -9.87 -9.02 2.75
C GLN A 190 -11.29 -9.56 2.91
N ASN A 191 -11.58 -10.76 2.39
CA ASN A 191 -12.90 -11.38 2.49
C ASN A 191 -13.30 -11.64 3.94
N GLU A 192 -12.39 -12.16 4.77
CA GLU A 192 -12.61 -12.34 6.21
C GLU A 192 -12.96 -11.01 6.91
N LEU A 193 -12.16 -9.96 6.67
CA LEU A 193 -12.36 -8.65 7.28
C LEU A 193 -13.67 -7.98 6.82
N ARG A 194 -14.05 -8.14 5.56
CA ARG A 194 -15.35 -7.67 5.02
C ARG A 194 -16.51 -8.38 5.73
N GLY A 195 -16.42 -9.70 5.91
CA GLY A 195 -17.41 -10.48 6.64
C GLY A 195 -17.53 -10.04 8.10
N SER A 196 -16.39 -9.89 8.80
CA SER A 196 -16.33 -9.38 10.18
C SER A 196 -16.97 -7.99 10.29
N LEU A 197 -16.63 -7.07 9.40
CA LEU A 197 -17.18 -5.72 9.40
C LEU A 197 -18.68 -5.72 9.22
N ARG A 198 -19.21 -6.44 8.21
CA ARG A 198 -20.65 -6.59 7.99
C ARG A 198 -21.37 -7.12 9.22
N HIS A 199 -20.80 -8.12 9.89
CA HIS A 199 -21.35 -8.66 11.13
C HIS A 199 -21.38 -7.63 12.26
N LYS A 200 -20.26 -6.92 12.49
CA LYS A 200 -20.15 -5.90 13.54
C LYS A 200 -21.08 -4.71 13.34
N VAL A 201 -21.30 -4.28 12.10
CA VAL A 201 -22.15 -3.11 11.78
C VAL A 201 -23.63 -3.46 11.67
N ALA A 202 -23.99 -4.75 11.67
CA ALA A 202 -25.38 -5.19 11.55
C ALA A 202 -26.28 -4.64 12.68
N SER A 203 -25.73 -4.52 13.89
CA SER A 203 -26.39 -3.96 15.08
C SER A 203 -26.19 -2.46 15.27
N MET A 204 -25.45 -1.79 14.37
CA MET A 204 -25.21 -0.34 14.43
C MET A 204 -26.33 0.43 13.73
N ALA A 205 -26.30 1.76 13.84
CA ALA A 205 -27.26 2.65 13.19
C ALA A 205 -27.32 2.39 11.67
N PRO A 206 -28.52 2.46 11.03
CA PRO A 206 -28.67 2.18 9.60
C PRO A 206 -27.76 2.99 8.68
N GLU A 207 -27.45 4.23 9.07
CA GLU A 207 -26.56 5.14 8.34
C GLU A 207 -25.11 4.63 8.35
N VAL A 208 -24.64 4.13 9.50
CA VAL A 208 -23.30 3.54 9.65
C VAL A 208 -23.20 2.26 8.84
N ARG A 209 -24.22 1.39 8.92
CA ARG A 209 -24.27 0.16 8.12
C ARG A 209 -24.21 0.46 6.62
N ARG A 210 -25.03 1.42 6.15
CA ARG A 210 -25.05 1.82 4.74
C ARG A 210 -23.70 2.35 4.28
N ALA A 211 -23.08 3.26 5.05
CA ALA A 211 -21.77 3.81 4.72
C ALA A 211 -20.69 2.74 4.64
N VAL A 212 -20.73 1.73 5.52
CA VAL A 212 -19.80 0.59 5.47
C VAL A 212 -20.10 -0.30 4.27
N ASP A 213 -21.35 -0.68 4.03
CA ASP A 213 -21.70 -1.53 2.88
C ASP A 213 -21.30 -0.90 1.55
N GLU A 214 -21.54 0.40 1.37
CA GLU A 214 -21.09 1.18 0.20
C GLU A 214 -19.56 1.18 0.07
N ALA A 215 -18.83 1.39 1.16
CA ALA A 215 -17.37 1.38 1.16
C ALA A 215 -16.75 -0.01 0.91
N LEU A 216 -17.53 -1.09 1.06
CA LEU A 216 -17.10 -2.47 0.81
C LEU A 216 -17.41 -2.95 -0.62
N VAL A 217 -18.07 -2.13 -1.45
CA VAL A 217 -18.27 -2.43 -2.87
C VAL A 217 -16.96 -2.23 -3.62
N LEU A 218 -16.56 -3.25 -4.36
CA LEU A 218 -15.37 -3.21 -5.21
C LEU A 218 -15.75 -2.72 -6.60
N PRO A 219 -14.94 -1.86 -7.24
CA PRO A 219 -15.08 -1.57 -8.66
C PRO A 219 -15.01 -2.85 -9.51
N ASP A 220 -15.77 -2.92 -10.60
CA ASP A 220 -15.89 -4.14 -11.43
C ASP A 220 -14.55 -4.67 -11.94
N GLU A 221 -13.60 -3.80 -12.28
CA GLU A 221 -12.25 -4.17 -12.69
C GLU A 221 -11.49 -4.91 -11.58
N ILE A 222 -11.58 -4.41 -10.34
CA ILE A 222 -10.94 -5.03 -9.18
C ILE A 222 -11.65 -6.33 -8.82
N SER A 223 -12.98 -6.36 -8.93
CA SER A 223 -13.76 -7.59 -8.74
C SER A 223 -13.34 -8.68 -9.71
N ARG A 224 -13.16 -8.36 -11.00
CA ARG A 224 -12.66 -9.31 -12.01
C ARG A 224 -11.26 -9.83 -11.68
N ILE A 225 -10.36 -8.95 -11.25
CA ILE A 225 -9.00 -9.33 -10.84
C ILE A 225 -9.02 -10.26 -9.62
N VAL A 226 -9.83 -9.94 -8.62
CA VAL A 226 -10.00 -10.79 -7.42
C VAL A 226 -10.57 -12.15 -7.79
N SER A 227 -11.61 -12.21 -8.63
CA SER A 227 -12.18 -13.49 -9.07
C SER A 227 -11.18 -14.35 -9.86
N ALA A 228 -10.31 -13.74 -10.67
CA ALA A 228 -9.26 -14.48 -11.37
C ALA A 228 -8.20 -15.04 -10.41
N MET A 229 -7.96 -14.39 -9.27
CA MET A 229 -7.05 -14.89 -8.23
C MET A 229 -7.61 -16.11 -7.49
N GLU A 230 -8.92 -16.35 -7.55
CA GLU A 230 -9.56 -17.51 -6.93
C GLU A 230 -9.49 -18.77 -7.80
N ASP A 231 -9.00 -18.65 -9.05
CA ASP A 231 -8.78 -19.78 -9.96
C ASP A 231 -7.56 -20.62 -9.52
N GLU A 232 -7.69 -21.96 -9.54
CA GLU A 232 -6.60 -22.89 -9.21
C GLU A 232 -5.40 -22.78 -10.17
N GLN A 233 -5.63 -22.28 -11.39
CA GLN A 233 -4.59 -22.06 -12.41
C GLN A 233 -3.97 -20.66 -12.35
N PHE A 234 -4.30 -19.85 -11.35
CA PHE A 234 -3.83 -18.47 -11.26
C PHE A 234 -2.30 -18.34 -11.28
N ASP A 235 -1.80 -17.52 -12.21
CA ASP A 235 -0.41 -17.08 -12.24
C ASP A 235 -0.28 -15.56 -12.48
N LEU A 236 0.96 -15.05 -12.35
CA LEU A 236 1.24 -13.62 -12.45
C LEU A 236 1.23 -13.09 -13.90
N LEU A 237 1.40 -13.95 -14.90
CA LEU A 237 1.29 -13.56 -16.31
C LEU A 237 -0.18 -13.39 -16.68
N MET A 238 -1.05 -14.32 -16.27
CA MET A 238 -2.50 -14.20 -16.38
C MET A 238 -3.01 -12.93 -15.68
N LEU A 239 -2.51 -12.65 -14.46
CA LEU A 239 -2.81 -11.41 -13.76
C LEU A 239 -2.43 -10.18 -14.59
N ARG A 240 -1.24 -10.18 -15.20
CA ARG A 240 -0.78 -9.05 -16.02
C ARG A 240 -1.66 -8.86 -17.25
N ASP A 241 -2.02 -9.93 -17.94
CA ASP A 241 -2.87 -9.88 -19.13
C ASP A 241 -4.26 -9.34 -18.78
N LEU A 242 -4.80 -9.74 -17.62
CA LEU A 242 -6.06 -9.22 -17.10
C LEU A 242 -5.97 -7.72 -16.80
N ILE A 243 -4.90 -7.25 -16.12
CA ILE A 243 -4.66 -5.82 -15.87
C ILE A 243 -4.62 -5.03 -17.19
N GLN A 244 -3.94 -5.57 -18.20
CA GLN A 244 -3.83 -4.92 -19.51
C GLN A 244 -5.18 -4.88 -20.25
N SER A 245 -6.00 -5.92 -20.13
CA SER A 245 -7.34 -5.99 -20.74
C SER A 245 -8.37 -5.09 -20.05
N CYS A 246 -8.20 -4.80 -18.76
CA CYS A 246 -9.05 -3.86 -18.02
C CYS A 246 -8.80 -2.38 -18.38
N GLY A 247 -7.80 -2.06 -19.21
CA GLY A 247 -7.41 -0.70 -19.53
C GLY A 247 -6.39 -0.13 -18.52
N ARG A 248 -5.40 0.62 -19.01
CA ARG A 248 -4.23 1.09 -18.21
C ARG A 248 -4.60 2.01 -17.03
N ASP A 249 -5.82 2.54 -17.00
CA ASP A 249 -6.26 3.51 -15.99
C ASP A 249 -6.49 2.86 -14.62
N ALA A 250 -6.83 1.56 -14.56
CA ALA A 250 -7.05 0.85 -13.29
C ALA A 250 -5.77 0.72 -12.44
N ALA A 251 -4.63 0.48 -13.09
CA ALA A 251 -3.34 0.25 -12.42
C ALA A 251 -2.61 1.55 -12.02
N LEU A 252 -2.97 2.67 -12.66
CA LEU A 252 -2.32 3.99 -12.51
C LEU A 252 -3.11 4.97 -11.63
N CYS A 253 -4.39 4.73 -11.35
CA CYS A 253 -5.19 5.62 -10.50
C CYS A 253 -4.91 5.43 -9.00
N GLY A 254 -3.70 5.83 -8.60
CA GLY A 254 -3.29 6.05 -7.22
C GLY A 254 -4.04 7.15 -6.48
N ASP A 255 -5.02 7.85 -7.07
CA ASP A 255 -5.63 9.04 -6.46
C ASP A 255 -7.15 9.27 -6.65
N VAL A 256 -7.93 8.37 -7.28
CA VAL A 256 -9.37 8.68 -7.55
C VAL A 256 -10.38 7.83 -6.77
N GLY A 257 -10.05 6.61 -6.33
CA GLY A 257 -11.04 5.73 -5.66
C GLY A 257 -11.11 5.81 -4.13
N THR A 258 -10.04 6.25 -3.46
CA THR A 258 -9.94 6.17 -1.98
C THR A 258 -10.22 7.48 -1.24
N ASN A 259 -10.31 8.62 -1.93
CA ASN A 259 -10.69 9.89 -1.29
C ASN A 259 -12.20 9.98 -1.02
N ALA A 260 -13.04 9.25 -1.75
CA ALA A 260 -14.49 9.26 -1.53
C ALA A 260 -14.90 8.63 -0.19
N CYS A 261 -14.24 7.55 0.26
CA CYS A 261 -14.61 6.85 1.50
C CYS A 261 -14.00 7.41 2.79
N ILE A 262 -13.22 8.50 2.75
CA ILE A 262 -12.68 9.14 3.97
C ILE A 262 -13.13 10.60 4.10
N GLN A 263 -13.36 11.30 3.00
CA GLN A 263 -13.89 12.67 3.06
C GLN A 263 -15.39 12.73 3.40
N GLY A 264 -16.14 11.63 3.22
CA GLY A 264 -17.55 11.54 3.62
C GLY A 264 -17.81 11.37 5.12
N VAL A 265 -16.77 11.18 5.95
CA VAL A 265 -16.92 10.97 7.42
C VAL A 265 -16.38 12.15 8.24
N SER A 266 -16.02 13.26 7.59
CA SER A 266 -15.61 14.52 8.28
C SER A 266 -16.56 15.69 8.01
N GLN A 267 -17.77 15.42 7.51
CA GLN A 267 -18.82 16.43 7.31
C GLN A 267 -20.19 15.99 7.88
N VAL A 268 -20.20 15.10 8.89
CA VAL A 268 -21.37 14.87 9.75
C VAL A 268 -20.94 15.06 11.20
#